data_AF-A0A5N6T773-F1
#
_entry.id   AF-A0A5N6T773-F1
#
_cell.length_a   1.000
_cell.length_b   1.000
_cell.length_c   1.000
_cell.angle_alpha   90.00
_cell.angle_beta   90.00
_cell.angle_gamma   90.00
#
_symmetry.space_group_name_H-M   'P 1'
#
loop_
_entity.id
_entity.type
_entity.pdbx_description
1 polymer ?
#
loop_
_entity_poly.entity_id
_entity_poly.type
_entity_poly.pdbx_seq_one_letter_code
_entity_poly.pdbx_strand_id
1 'polypeptide(L)'
;MPRIQWIKLGFAADQKLGLASRLSLEYYDCRRVPEPYHSSSQDVATDYLRCLHKHIIEILKSKTGSSFDSIDLEFALTVPAMWPDKAKMTTLRCAENAGFGGNGTIRLISEPEAAAMHALSASNPHGLEVGDTVVLCDAGGGTVDLITFSIAERVPTLRLKEEASEDGSLCW
;
A
#
# COMPACT_ATOMS: atom_id res chain seq x y z
N MET A 1 -14.96 19.80 -10.05
CA MET A 1 -14.74 18.36 -9.78
C MET A 1 -13.52 18.24 -8.88
N PRO A 2 -13.59 17.58 -7.71
CA PRO A 2 -12.40 17.37 -6.89
C PRO A 2 -11.48 16.40 -7.64
N ARG A 3 -10.29 16.86 -8.03
CA ARG A 3 -9.21 15.97 -8.48
C ARG A 3 -8.81 15.16 -7.26
N ILE A 4 -8.98 13.84 -7.31
CA ILE A 4 -8.54 12.91 -6.28
C ILE A 4 -7.03 13.08 -6.16
N GLN A 5 -6.55 13.50 -5.00
CA GLN A 5 -5.13 13.63 -4.70
C GLN A 5 -4.71 12.42 -3.87
N TRP A 6 -3.58 11.85 -4.23
CA TRP A 6 -2.95 10.68 -3.65
C TRP A 6 -1.93 11.11 -2.60
N ILE A 7 -1.70 10.28 -1.59
CA ILE A 7 -0.73 10.56 -0.53
C ILE A 7 0.06 9.27 -0.29
N LYS A 8 1.40 9.33 -0.44
CA LYS A 8 2.32 8.27 -0.04
C LYS A 8 2.81 8.60 1.36
N LEU A 9 2.79 7.64 2.29
CA LEU A 9 3.25 7.90 3.66
C LEU A 9 4.76 8.20 3.62
N GLY A 10 5.19 9.37 4.11
CA GLY A 10 6.53 9.92 3.94
C GLY A 10 7.62 9.26 4.78
N PHE A 11 7.69 7.93 4.81
CA PHE A 11 8.59 7.17 5.70
C PHE A 11 9.96 6.82 5.09
N ALA A 12 10.13 6.98 3.78
CA ALA A 12 11.39 6.72 3.07
C ALA A 12 12.04 8.04 2.61
N ALA A 13 12.36 8.93 3.55
CA ALA A 13 12.90 10.26 3.24
C ALA A 13 14.39 10.29 2.83
N ASP A 14 15.15 9.19 3.03
CA ASP A 14 16.61 9.18 2.89
C ASP A 14 17.14 8.60 1.58
N GLN A 15 16.30 7.99 0.74
CA GLN A 15 16.68 7.77 -0.64
C GLN A 15 16.60 9.12 -1.35
N LYS A 16 17.76 9.67 -1.72
CA LYS A 16 17.89 10.74 -2.72
C LYS A 16 17.42 10.26 -4.11
N LEU A 17 16.19 9.79 -4.22
CA LEU A 17 15.56 9.39 -5.47
C LEU A 17 14.82 10.60 -6.04
N GLY A 18 15.47 11.77 -6.11
CA GLY A 18 14.89 13.00 -6.68
C GLY A 18 13.44 13.29 -6.23
N LEU A 19 13.11 12.97 -4.97
CA LEU A 19 11.74 12.73 -4.45
C LEU A 19 10.85 13.99 -4.31
N ALA A 20 11.18 15.06 -5.02
CA ALA A 20 10.22 16.09 -5.37
C ALA A 20 10.19 16.14 -6.89
N SER A 21 9.11 15.64 -7.50
CA SER A 21 8.84 15.92 -8.91
C SER A 21 9.05 17.41 -9.15
N ARG A 22 9.73 17.80 -10.23
CA ARG A 22 9.84 19.22 -10.59
C ARG A 22 8.48 19.89 -10.66
N LEU A 23 7.41 19.14 -10.94
CA LEU A 23 6.03 19.61 -10.89
C LEU A 23 5.51 19.87 -9.47
N SER A 24 5.92 19.14 -8.44
CA SER A 24 5.51 19.47 -7.06
C SER A 24 6.21 20.73 -6.52
N LEU A 25 7.35 21.09 -7.12
CA LEU A 25 8.07 22.35 -6.91
C LEU A 25 7.53 23.49 -7.80
N GLU A 26 7.20 23.21 -9.08
CA GLU A 26 6.68 24.19 -10.05
C GLU A 26 5.18 24.50 -9.82
N TYR A 27 4.39 23.53 -9.36
CA TYR A 27 2.98 23.68 -9.01
C TYR A 27 2.79 23.48 -7.49
N TYR A 28 2.90 24.58 -6.76
CA TYR A 28 2.54 24.64 -5.35
C TYR A 28 1.07 24.24 -5.17
N ASP A 29 0.82 23.09 -4.53
CA ASP A 29 -0.52 22.67 -4.18
C ASP A 29 -1.07 23.59 -3.08
N CYS A 30 -2.00 24.48 -3.44
CA CYS A 30 -2.65 25.40 -2.52
C CYS A 30 -3.51 24.70 -1.45
N ARG A 31 -3.75 23.39 -1.58
CA ARG A 31 -4.43 22.55 -0.59
C ARG A 31 -3.46 21.74 0.26
N ARG A 32 -2.14 21.84 0.03
CA ARG A 32 -1.14 21.20 0.87
C ARG A 32 -1.28 21.76 2.27
N VAL A 33 -1.89 20.98 3.14
CA VAL A 33 -1.98 21.32 4.56
C VAL A 33 -0.55 21.20 5.09
N PRO A 34 0.02 22.27 5.68
CA PRO A 34 1.29 22.15 6.39
C PRO A 34 1.15 21.02 7.40
N GLU A 35 2.22 20.26 7.62
CA GLU A 35 2.26 19.39 8.78
C GLU A 35 1.92 20.23 10.02
N PRO A 36 0.97 19.80 10.87
CA PRO A 36 0.62 20.55 12.06
C PRO A 36 1.90 20.88 12.84
N TYR A 37 1.97 22.10 13.38
CA TYR A 37 3.17 22.57 14.07
C TYR A 37 3.53 21.58 15.19
N HIS A 38 4.75 21.05 15.17
CA HIS A 38 5.27 20.00 16.08
C HIS A 38 4.82 18.54 15.84
N SER A 39 4.19 18.21 14.71
CA SER A 39 3.90 16.82 14.35
C SER A 39 5.00 16.24 13.46
N SER A 40 5.42 15.00 13.73
CA SER A 40 6.29 14.25 12.82
C SER A 40 5.48 13.60 11.69
N SER A 41 6.14 13.18 10.61
CA SER A 41 5.48 12.41 9.53
C SER A 41 4.82 11.11 10.03
N GLN A 42 5.36 10.53 11.11
CA GLN A 42 4.78 9.38 11.81
C GLN A 42 3.49 9.73 12.54
N ASP A 43 3.43 10.90 13.19
CA ASP A 43 2.22 11.35 13.88
C ASP A 43 1.10 11.59 12.87
N VAL A 44 1.39 12.29 11.78
CA VAL A 44 0.41 12.56 10.71
C VAL A 44 -0.11 11.26 10.08
N ALA A 45 0.80 10.33 9.78
CA ALA A 45 0.41 9.03 9.23
C ALA A 45 -0.39 8.19 10.23
N THR A 46 -0.02 8.19 11.52
CA THR A 46 -0.76 7.49 12.57
C THR A 46 -2.16 8.08 12.74
N ASP A 47 -2.31 9.41 12.71
CA ASP A 47 -3.61 10.07 12.81
C ASP A 47 -4.52 9.73 11.62
N TYR A 48 -3.96 9.74 10.40
CA TYR A 48 -4.68 9.31 9.20
C TYR A 48 -5.15 7.86 9.33
N LEU A 49 -4.23 6.95 9.69
CA LEU A 49 -4.52 5.53 9.88
C LEU A 49 -5.58 5.34 10.98
N ARG A 50 -5.55 6.14 12.05
CA ARG A 50 -6.54 6.05 13.14
C ARG A 50 -7.93 6.45 12.66
N CYS A 51 -8.04 7.50 11.86
CA CYS A 51 -9.29 7.90 11.23
C CYS A 51 -9.81 6.81 10.28
N LEU A 52 -8.93 6.22 9.47
CA LEU A 52 -9.28 5.13 8.57
C LEU A 52 -9.75 3.88 9.34
N HIS A 53 -9.03 3.50 10.40
CA HIS A 53 -9.39 2.37 11.26
C HIS A 53 -10.80 2.57 11.86
N LYS A 54 -11.06 3.74 12.46
CA LYS A 54 -12.38 4.07 13.02
C LYS A 54 -13.48 3.91 11.97
N HIS A 55 -13.26 4.45 10.77
CA HIS A 55 -14.22 4.36 9.68
C HIS A 55 -14.49 2.92 9.22
N ILE A 56 -13.43 2.11 9.09
CA ILE A 56 -13.55 0.68 8.75
C ILE A 56 -14.39 -0.05 9.80
N ILE A 57 -14.08 0.13 11.09
CA ILE A 57 -14.79 -0.52 12.19
C ILE A 57 -16.26 -0.10 12.25
N GLU A 58 -16.57 1.19 12.05
CA GLU A 58 -17.94 1.70 11.97
C GLU A 58 -18.72 1.03 10.83
N ILE A 59 -18.12 0.94 9.63
CA ILE A 59 -18.73 0.27 8.49
C ILE A 59 -18.96 -1.21 8.79
N LEU A 60 -17.97 -1.92 9.32
CA LEU A 60 -18.09 -3.34 9.61
C LEU A 60 -19.19 -3.59 10.65
N LYS A 61 -19.20 -2.85 11.77
CA LYS A 61 -20.26 -2.90 12.78
C LYS A 61 -21.64 -2.65 12.18
N SER A 62 -21.77 -1.69 11.28
CA SER A 62 -23.04 -1.39 10.61
C SER A 62 -23.54 -2.55 9.74
N LYS A 63 -22.62 -3.34 9.15
CA LYS A 63 -22.94 -4.47 8.25
C LYS A 63 -23.16 -5.79 9.00
N THR A 64 -22.40 -6.05 10.05
CA THR A 64 -22.44 -7.32 10.79
C THR A 64 -23.30 -7.26 12.06
N GLY A 65 -23.69 -6.07 12.51
CA GLY A 65 -24.53 -5.89 13.70
C GLY A 65 -23.89 -6.43 14.98
N SER A 66 -24.71 -7.01 15.86
CA SER A 66 -24.29 -7.54 17.17
C SER A 66 -23.25 -8.66 17.12
N SER A 67 -23.06 -9.31 15.96
CA SER A 67 -22.06 -10.37 15.80
C SER A 67 -20.65 -9.84 15.60
N PHE A 68 -20.47 -8.52 15.40
CA PHE A 68 -19.15 -7.94 15.14
C PHE A 68 -18.13 -8.25 16.24
N ASP A 69 -18.54 -8.15 17.50
CA ASP A 69 -17.63 -8.33 18.64
C ASP A 69 -17.13 -9.78 18.80
N SER A 70 -17.70 -10.73 18.04
CA SER A 70 -17.27 -12.14 17.98
C SER A 70 -16.37 -12.47 16.79
N ILE A 71 -16.08 -11.50 15.93
CA ILE A 71 -15.25 -11.68 14.72
C ILE A 71 -13.82 -11.28 15.03
N ASP A 72 -12.90 -12.23 14.84
CA ASP A 72 -11.47 -11.93 14.83
C ASP A 72 -11.09 -11.23 13.53
N LEU A 73 -10.53 -10.02 13.64
CA LEU A 73 -10.10 -9.23 12.48
C LEU A 73 -8.60 -9.37 12.26
N GLU A 74 -8.22 -9.77 11.05
CA GLU A 74 -6.85 -9.71 10.56
C GLU A 74 -6.73 -8.59 9.53
N PHE A 75 -5.66 -7.79 9.63
CA PHE A 75 -5.41 -6.69 8.71
C PHE A 75 -4.16 -6.96 7.88
N ALA A 76 -4.28 -6.90 6.57
CA ALA A 76 -3.15 -6.90 5.64
C ALA A 76 -2.97 -5.49 5.07
N LEU A 77 -1.82 -4.86 5.31
CA LEU A 77 -1.48 -3.55 4.78
C LEU A 77 -0.43 -3.69 3.67
N THR A 78 -0.68 -3.03 2.54
CA THR A 78 0.28 -2.94 1.45
C THR A 78 1.34 -1.89 1.74
N VAL A 79 2.58 -2.18 1.38
CA VAL A 79 3.70 -1.21 1.40
C VAL A 79 4.50 -1.32 0.09
N PRO A 80 5.13 -0.24 -0.39
CA PRO A 80 6.00 -0.33 -1.56
C PRO A 80 7.14 -1.34 -1.33
N ALA A 81 7.42 -2.21 -2.30
CA ALA A 81 8.42 -3.27 -2.10
C ALA A 81 9.85 -2.70 -2.00
N MET A 82 10.17 -1.67 -2.78
CA MET A 82 11.42 -0.89 -2.74
C MET A 82 11.71 -0.16 -1.40
N TRP A 83 10.75 -0.09 -0.47
CA TRP A 83 11.00 0.58 0.81
C TRP A 83 12.00 -0.17 1.69
N PRO A 84 12.92 0.56 2.37
CA PRO A 84 13.81 -0.05 3.33
C PRO A 84 12.99 -0.64 4.49
N ASP A 85 13.51 -1.69 5.12
CA ASP A 85 12.84 -2.38 6.23
C ASP A 85 12.47 -1.43 7.37
N LYS A 86 13.30 -0.40 7.60
CA LYS A 86 13.00 0.65 8.58
C LYS A 86 11.69 1.39 8.25
N ALA A 87 11.44 1.71 6.99
CA ALA A 87 10.21 2.38 6.57
C ALA A 87 9.01 1.44 6.69
N LYS A 88 9.16 0.16 6.28
CA LYS A 88 8.12 -0.87 6.45
C LYS A 88 7.74 -1.06 7.93
N MET A 89 8.74 -1.21 8.81
CA MET A 89 8.53 -1.31 10.26
C MET A 89 7.92 -0.05 10.86
N THR A 90 8.26 1.13 10.33
CA THR A 90 7.64 2.39 10.76
C THR A 90 6.15 2.41 10.40
N THR A 91 5.77 1.95 9.20
CA THR A 91 4.36 1.80 8.82
C THR A 91 3.62 0.85 9.75
N LEU A 92 4.20 -0.31 10.06
CA LEU A 92 3.61 -1.28 10.99
C LEU A 92 3.33 -0.62 12.35
N ARG A 93 4.34 0.06 12.91
CA ARG A 93 4.19 0.74 14.20
C ARG A 93 3.14 1.85 14.18
N CYS A 94 3.06 2.61 13.09
CA CYS A 94 2.01 3.63 12.93
C CYS A 94 0.62 2.99 12.85
N ALA A 95 0.47 1.85 12.17
CA ALA A 95 -0.79 1.12 12.11
C ALA A 95 -1.20 0.56 13.49
N GLU A 96 -0.26 -0.03 14.23
CA GLU A 96 -0.49 -0.49 15.61
C GLU A 96 -0.95 0.67 16.52
N ASN A 97 -0.25 1.80 16.48
CA ASN A 97 -0.59 3.00 17.25
C ASN A 97 -1.93 3.65 16.82
N ALA A 98 -2.37 3.37 15.59
CA ALA A 98 -3.66 3.80 15.06
C ALA A 98 -4.83 2.89 15.49
N GLY A 99 -4.53 1.77 16.16
CA GLY A 99 -5.51 0.81 16.66
C GLY A 99 -5.78 -0.36 15.72
N PHE A 100 -5.05 -0.47 14.59
CA PHE A 100 -5.06 -1.70 13.82
C PHE A 100 -4.46 -2.83 14.68
N GLY A 101 -4.91 -4.06 14.44
CA GLY A 101 -4.34 -5.24 15.10
C GLY A 101 -4.78 -5.50 16.53
N GLY A 102 -5.68 -4.69 17.13
CA GLY A 102 -6.13 -4.81 18.53
C GLY A 102 -6.06 -6.23 19.15
N ASN A 103 -7.00 -7.11 18.82
CA ASN A 103 -7.01 -8.53 19.24
C ASN A 103 -6.46 -9.47 18.14
N GLY A 104 -6.03 -8.92 17.01
CA GLY A 104 -5.71 -9.66 15.78
C GLY A 104 -4.24 -9.53 15.39
N THR A 105 -3.93 -9.87 14.14
CA THR A 105 -2.58 -9.67 13.60
C THR A 105 -2.59 -8.66 12.46
N ILE A 106 -1.52 -7.86 12.38
CA ILE A 106 -1.24 -7.03 11.22
C ILE A 106 -0.17 -7.74 10.39
N ARG A 107 -0.44 -7.91 9.10
CA ARG A 107 0.54 -8.39 8.13
C ARG A 107 0.88 -7.28 7.16
N LEU A 108 2.16 -7.10 6.90
CA LEU A 108 2.61 -6.31 5.77
C LEU A 108 2.74 -7.22 4.56
N ILE A 109 2.24 -6.75 3.43
CA ILE A 109 2.44 -7.36 2.13
C ILE A 109 2.99 -6.29 1.19
N SER A 110 3.79 -6.68 0.21
CA SER A 110 4.19 -5.70 -0.80
C SER A 110 3.01 -5.34 -1.70
N GLU A 111 2.92 -4.07 -2.09
CA GLU A 111 1.97 -3.56 -3.06
C GLU A 111 1.98 -4.37 -4.38
N PRO A 112 3.15 -4.60 -5.03
CA PRO A 112 3.18 -5.39 -6.27
C PRO A 112 2.72 -6.85 -6.08
N GLU A 113 3.04 -7.49 -4.96
CA GLU A 113 2.59 -8.86 -4.69
C GLU A 113 1.07 -8.93 -4.47
N ALA A 114 0.52 -8.01 -3.68
CA ALA A 114 -0.91 -7.92 -3.46
C ALA A 114 -1.67 -7.65 -4.76
N ALA A 115 -1.16 -6.74 -5.59
CA ALA A 115 -1.73 -6.41 -6.89
C ALA A 115 -1.62 -7.59 -7.87
N ALA A 116 -0.48 -8.29 -7.92
CA ALA A 116 -0.32 -9.48 -8.76
C ALA A 116 -1.26 -10.61 -8.35
N MET A 117 -1.38 -10.91 -7.05
CA MET A 117 -2.34 -11.92 -6.56
C MET A 117 -3.77 -11.55 -6.92
N HIS A 118 -4.15 -10.28 -6.77
CA HIS A 118 -5.49 -9.83 -7.14
C HIS A 118 -5.73 -9.96 -8.65
N ALA A 119 -4.82 -9.44 -9.48
CA ALA A 119 -4.96 -9.46 -10.93
C ALA A 119 -5.03 -10.90 -11.47
N LEU A 120 -4.19 -11.80 -10.95
CA LEU A 120 -4.11 -13.20 -11.40
C LEU A 120 -5.21 -14.10 -10.83
N SER A 121 -5.87 -13.72 -9.73
CA SER A 121 -7.01 -14.45 -9.17
C SER A 121 -8.36 -13.98 -9.73
N ALA A 122 -8.52 -12.67 -9.95
CA ALA A 122 -9.76 -12.08 -10.44
C ALA A 122 -9.93 -12.26 -11.96
N SER A 123 -8.84 -12.17 -12.71
CA SER A 123 -8.83 -12.54 -14.12
C SER A 123 -8.79 -14.06 -14.15
N ASN A 124 -9.89 -14.75 -14.43
CA ASN A 124 -9.84 -16.20 -14.65
C ASN A 124 -8.81 -16.43 -15.78
N PRO A 125 -7.57 -16.89 -15.51
CA PRO A 125 -6.49 -16.78 -16.48
C PRO A 125 -6.63 -17.95 -17.44
N HIS A 126 -7.59 -17.82 -18.36
CA HIS A 126 -7.66 -18.66 -19.54
C HIS A 126 -6.46 -18.28 -20.41
N GLY A 127 -5.31 -18.91 -20.14
CA GLY A 127 -4.12 -18.81 -20.98
C GLY A 127 -2.80 -18.53 -20.28
N LEU A 128 -2.76 -18.24 -18.97
CA LEU A 128 -1.49 -18.09 -18.24
C LEU A 128 -1.06 -19.41 -17.61
N GLU A 129 0.08 -19.94 -17.99
CA GLU A 129 0.62 -21.23 -17.52
C GLU A 129 1.82 -21.05 -16.59
N VAL A 130 2.20 -22.13 -15.89
CA VAL A 130 3.46 -22.15 -15.12
C VAL A 130 4.62 -21.95 -16.09
N GLY A 131 5.50 -21.01 -15.79
CA GLY A 131 6.59 -20.57 -16.65
C GLY A 131 6.30 -19.29 -17.43
N ASP A 132 5.03 -18.86 -17.54
CA ASP A 132 4.71 -17.59 -18.17
C ASP A 132 5.24 -16.42 -17.35
N THR A 133 5.67 -15.39 -18.08
CA THR A 133 6.16 -14.14 -17.50
C THR A 133 5.14 -13.03 -17.73
N VAL A 134 4.77 -12.36 -16.65
CA VAL A 134 3.82 -11.24 -16.64
C VAL A 134 4.51 -9.97 -16.15
N VAL A 135 4.16 -8.84 -16.76
CA VAL A 135 4.56 -7.53 -16.28
C VAL A 135 3.35 -6.87 -15.63
N LEU A 136 3.48 -6.53 -14.36
CA LEU A 136 2.50 -5.75 -13.63
C LEU A 136 2.91 -4.28 -13.68
N CYS A 137 1.96 -3.42 -14.04
CA CYS A 137 2.13 -1.97 -14.09
C CYS A 137 1.18 -1.34 -13.08
N ASP A 138 1.72 -0.86 -11.96
CA ASP A 138 0.99 -0.05 -10.99
C ASP A 138 1.22 1.43 -11.31
N ALA A 139 0.27 2.03 -12.03
CA ALA A 139 0.28 3.43 -12.39
C ALA A 139 -0.59 4.22 -11.39
N GLY A 140 -0.03 4.48 -10.22
CA GLY A 140 -0.66 5.26 -9.16
C GLY A 140 -0.71 6.75 -9.47
N GLY A 141 -1.14 7.54 -8.48
CA GLY A 141 -1.29 8.98 -8.63
C GLY A 141 0.02 9.74 -8.88
N GLY A 142 1.18 9.15 -8.56
CA GLY A 142 2.46 9.68 -9.02
C GLY A 142 3.70 8.86 -8.73
N THR A 143 3.55 7.54 -8.58
CA THR A 143 4.59 6.61 -9.01
C THR A 143 3.99 5.70 -10.07
N VAL A 144 4.81 5.34 -11.08
CA VAL A 144 4.57 4.14 -11.87
C VAL A 144 5.61 3.12 -11.41
N ASP A 145 5.13 2.03 -10.85
CA ASP A 145 5.95 0.93 -10.39
C ASP A 145 5.73 -0.26 -11.35
N LEU A 146 6.82 -0.73 -11.97
CA LEU A 146 6.82 -1.86 -12.89
C LEU A 146 7.55 -3.04 -12.24
N ILE A 147 6.90 -4.20 -12.28
CA ILE A 147 7.51 -5.43 -11.80
C ILE A 147 7.21 -6.59 -12.75
N THR A 148 8.20 -7.47 -12.91
CA THR A 148 8.11 -8.63 -13.78
C THR A 148 8.14 -9.90 -12.95
N PHE A 149 7.09 -10.71 -13.05
CA PHE A 149 6.96 -11.99 -12.36
C PHE A 149 6.88 -13.14 -13.35
N SER A 150 7.50 -14.27 -13.03
CA SER A 150 7.16 -15.56 -13.61
C SER A 150 6.21 -16.34 -12.71
N ILE A 151 5.29 -17.10 -13.31
CA ILE A 151 4.37 -17.97 -12.59
C ILE A 151 5.11 -19.26 -12.25
N ALA A 152 5.50 -19.42 -10.98
CA ALA A 152 6.22 -20.60 -10.50
C ALA A 152 5.28 -21.76 -10.17
N GLU A 153 4.10 -21.46 -9.61
CA GLU A 153 3.11 -22.46 -9.21
C GLU A 153 1.71 -21.84 -9.24
N ARG A 154 0.68 -22.62 -9.58
CA ARG A 154 -0.73 -22.15 -9.57
C ARG A 154 -1.60 -22.87 -8.55
N VAL A 155 -1.32 -24.14 -8.29
CA VAL A 155 -2.10 -25.03 -7.43
C VAL A 155 -1.12 -25.77 -6.52
N PRO A 156 -1.35 -25.83 -5.19
CA PRO A 156 -2.54 -25.36 -4.46
C PRO A 156 -2.57 -23.86 -4.17
N THR A 157 -1.45 -23.16 -4.35
CA THR A 157 -1.33 -21.73 -4.08
C THR A 157 -0.54 -21.06 -5.20
N LEU A 158 -1.00 -19.88 -5.64
CA LEU A 158 -0.28 -19.09 -6.63
C LEU A 158 1.06 -18.65 -6.04
N ARG A 159 2.16 -18.99 -6.72
CA ARG A 159 3.51 -18.54 -6.38
C ARG A 159 4.13 -17.82 -7.55
N LEU A 160 4.63 -16.63 -7.27
CA LEU A 160 5.28 -15.76 -8.23
C LEU A 160 6.76 -15.70 -7.90
N LYS A 161 7.60 -15.68 -8.93
CA LYS A 161 9.03 -15.42 -8.81
C LYS A 161 9.33 -14.12 -9.51
N GLU A 162 9.93 -13.18 -8.79
CA GLU A 162 10.43 -11.94 -9.38
C GLU A 162 11.59 -12.27 -10.32
N GLU A 163 11.48 -11.86 -11.59
CA GLU A 163 12.50 -12.12 -12.63
C GLU A 163 13.40 -10.92 -12.88
N ALA A 164 12.93 -9.72 -12.58
CA ALA A 164 13.69 -8.48 -12.70
C ALA A 164 13.44 -7.62 -11.47
N SER A 165 14.51 -6.97 -10.99
CA SER A 165 14.42 -6.01 -9.89
C SER A 165 13.37 -4.95 -10.20
N GLU A 166 12.49 -4.70 -9.23
CA GLU A 166 11.48 -3.64 -9.28
C GLU A 166 12.12 -2.30 -9.71
N ASP A 167 11.57 -1.70 -10.76
CA ASP A 167 11.93 -0.35 -11.22
C ASP A 167 10.71 0.55 -11.10
N GLY A 168 10.85 1.58 -10.27
CA GLY A 168 9.80 2.53 -9.95
C GLY A 168 10.27 3.92 -10.31
N SER A 169 9.46 4.64 -11.08
CA SER A 169 9.75 6.03 -11.44
C SER A 169 8.60 6.94 -11.03
N LEU A 170 8.93 8.21 -10.80
CA LEU A 170 7.90 9.22 -10.61
C LEU A 170 7.14 9.36 -11.93
N CYS A 171 5.82 9.37 -11.85
CA CYS A 171 5.06 9.98 -12.93
C CYS A 171 5.46 11.46 -12.91
N TRP A 172 6.11 11.94 -13.98
CA TRP A 172 6.39 13.35 -14.27
C TRP A 172 7.67 13.99 -13.71
#